data_AF-A0A5J6YVG6-F1
#
_entry.id   AF-A0A5J6YVG6-F1
#
_cell.length_a   1.000
_cell.length_b   1.000
_cell.length_c   1.000
_cell.angle_alpha   90.00
_cell.angle_beta   90.00
_cell.angle_gamma   90.00
#
_symmetry.space_group_name_H-M   'P 1'
#
loop_
_entity.id
_entity.type
_entity.pdbx_description
1 polymer ?
#
loop_
_entity_poly.entity_id
_entity_poly.type
_entity_poly.pdbx_seq_one_letter_code
_entity_poly.pdbx_strand_id
1 'polypeptide(L)'
;MNYAATLAVMVVLAFCFPLTLRLGAGFGVSETISISALGALLTFGLALYLVRWQVGRHQQALSRMEKARAQILADPENPRSYFVGGEHLGALLLRLDRRREAAEIIDRYARLGGARESEIVALQEALSRANRRQRRAQGREA
;
A
#
# COMPACT_ATOMS: atom_id res chain seq x y z
N MET A 1 -8.12 0.19 16.79
CA MET A 1 -7.55 -1.17 16.80
C MET A 1 -7.98 -1.86 15.52
N ASN A 2 -7.06 -2.31 14.68
CA ASN A 2 -7.39 -2.87 13.36
C ASN A 2 -7.85 -4.32 13.49
N TYR A 3 -9.17 -4.53 13.59
CA TYR A 3 -9.82 -5.84 13.65
C TYR A 3 -9.41 -6.78 12.51
N ALA A 4 -9.11 -6.24 11.32
CA ALA A 4 -8.64 -7.02 10.17
C ALA A 4 -7.27 -7.68 10.42
N ALA A 5 -6.38 -7.00 11.15
CA ALA A 5 -5.04 -7.52 11.43
C ALA A 5 -5.10 -8.66 12.47
N THR A 6 -5.93 -8.52 13.50
CA THR A 6 -6.15 -9.59 14.48
C THR A 6 -6.84 -10.79 13.85
N LEU A 7 -7.77 -10.58 12.91
CA LEU A 7 -8.46 -11.65 12.20
C LEU A 7 -7.50 -12.41 11.25
N ALA A 8 -6.61 -11.71 10.55
CA ALA A 8 -5.57 -12.34 9.73
C ALA A 8 -4.60 -13.19 10.57
N VAL A 9 -4.18 -12.69 11.73
CA VAL A 9 -3.33 -13.45 12.66
C VAL A 9 -4.06 -14.68 13.20
N MET A 10 -5.34 -14.57 13.56
CA MET A 10 -6.16 -15.70 14.01
C MET A 10 -6.33 -16.77 12.92
N VAL A 11 -6.58 -16.37 11.66
CA VAL A 11 -6.72 -17.31 10.54
C VAL A 11 -5.41 -18.05 10.28
N VAL A 12 -4.27 -17.34 10.29
CA VAL A 12 -2.95 -17.95 10.09
C VAL A 12 -2.62 -18.93 11.22
N LEU A 13 -2.89 -18.56 12.49
CA LEU A 13 -2.71 -19.48 13.62
C LEU A 13 -3.63 -20.71 13.52
N ALA A 14 -4.91 -20.51 13.19
CA ALA A 14 -5.88 -21.58 13.07
C ALA A 14 -5.52 -22.58 11.96
N PHE A 15 -4.84 -22.12 10.90
CA PHE A 15 -4.43 -22.97 9.79
C PHE A 15 -3.07 -23.65 10.03
N CYS A 16 -2.09 -22.94 10.58
CA CYS A 16 -0.75 -23.47 10.81
C CYS A 16 -0.71 -24.45 12.00
N PHE A 17 -1.47 -24.21 13.06
CA PHE A 17 -1.45 -25.05 14.26
C PHE A 17 -1.80 -26.54 14.02
N PRO A 18 -2.92 -26.90 13.36
CA PRO A 18 -3.25 -28.30 13.08
C PRO A 18 -2.33 -28.94 12.04
N LEU A 19 -1.79 -28.15 11.11
CA LEU A 19 -0.80 -28.62 10.13
C LEU A 19 0.50 -29.05 10.83
N THR A 20 0.91 -28.28 11.84
CA THR A 20 2.10 -28.52 12.66
C THR A 20 1.93 -29.77 13.52
N LEU A 21 0.73 -29.97 14.09
CA LEU A 21 0.38 -31.18 14.85
C LEU A 21 0.34 -32.44 13.97
N ARG A 22 -0.16 -32.35 12.73
CA ARG A 22 -0.18 -33.49 11.80
C ARG A 22 1.21 -33.87 11.30
N LEU A 23 2.08 -32.90 11.04
CA LEU A 23 3.48 -33.17 10.66
C LEU A 23 4.28 -33.76 11.83
N GLY A 24 4.00 -33.33 13.06
CA GLY A 24 4.60 -33.85 14.28
C GLY A 24 4.24 -35.30 14.61
N ALA A 25 3.07 -35.78 14.18
CA ALA A 25 2.61 -37.15 14.44
C ALA A 25 3.31 -38.22 13.58
N GLY A 26 3.99 -37.84 12.49
CA GLY A 26 4.66 -38.76 11.57
C GLY A 26 6.13 -39.05 11.88
N PHE A 27 6.79 -38.24 12.71
CA PHE A 27 8.22 -38.36 13.03
C PHE A 27 8.41 -38.36 14.55
N GLY A 28 9.14 -39.36 15.06
CA GLY A 28 9.36 -39.63 16.49
C GLY A 28 9.60 -38.37 17.35
N VAL A 29 9.00 -38.41 18.54
CA VAL A 29 8.55 -37.28 19.38
C VAL A 29 9.63 -36.25 19.78
N SER A 30 10.92 -36.54 19.72
CA SER A 30 11.95 -35.67 20.34
C SER A 30 12.53 -34.60 19.41
N GLU A 31 12.83 -34.95 18.16
CA GLU A 31 13.52 -34.05 17.22
C GLU A 31 12.53 -33.20 16.40
N THR A 32 11.34 -33.77 16.12
CA THR A 32 10.27 -33.13 15.36
C THR A 32 9.62 -31.98 16.13
N ILE A 33 9.54 -32.05 17.47
CA ILE A 33 9.01 -30.95 18.30
C ILE A 33 9.93 -29.74 18.18
N SER A 34 11.23 -29.95 18.23
CA SER A 34 12.22 -28.88 18.11
C SER A 34 12.13 -28.20 16.75
N ILE A 35 12.11 -28.98 15.66
CA ILE A 35 12.01 -28.43 14.29
C ILE A 35 10.66 -27.74 14.05
N SER A 36 9.56 -28.32 14.55
CA SER A 36 8.22 -27.76 14.41
C SER A 36 8.05 -26.47 15.23
N ALA A 37 8.58 -26.43 16.46
CA ALA A 37 8.57 -25.24 17.30
C ALA A 37 9.42 -24.12 16.69
N LEU A 38 10.60 -24.45 16.14
CA LEU A 38 11.49 -23.50 15.49
C LEU A 38 10.86 -22.96 14.20
N GLY A 39 10.21 -23.83 13.41
CA GLY A 39 9.45 -23.44 12.23
C GLY A 39 8.25 -22.55 12.56
N ALA A 40 7.50 -22.86 13.61
CA ALA A 40 6.39 -22.03 14.09
C ALA A 40 6.89 -20.66 14.56
N LEU A 41 7.98 -20.60 15.33
CA LEU A 41 8.62 -19.35 15.76
C LEU A 41 9.13 -18.51 14.59
N LEU A 42 9.76 -19.14 13.59
CA LEU A 42 10.23 -18.46 12.38
C LEU A 42 9.08 -17.90 11.56
N THR A 43 8.03 -18.70 11.36
CA THR A 43 6.85 -18.28 10.58
C THR A 43 6.11 -17.16 11.31
N PHE A 44 5.98 -17.27 12.64
CA PHE A 44 5.38 -16.24 13.48
C PHE A 44 6.19 -14.95 13.47
N GLY A 45 7.52 -15.03 13.62
CA GLY A 45 8.43 -13.89 13.55
C GLY A 45 8.41 -13.21 12.19
N LEU A 46 8.41 -14.01 11.10
CA LEU A 46 8.32 -13.50 9.73
C LEU A 46 6.98 -12.80 9.48
N ALA A 47 5.87 -13.39 9.94
CA ALA A 47 4.54 -12.77 9.83
C ALA A 47 4.48 -11.44 10.59
N LEU A 48 5.01 -11.38 11.81
CA LEU A 48 5.11 -10.15 12.60
C LEU A 48 5.97 -9.09 11.89
N TYR A 49 7.10 -9.49 11.34
CA TYR A 49 7.99 -8.61 10.60
C TYR A 49 7.31 -8.04 9.35
N LEU A 50 6.66 -8.89 8.54
CA LEU A 50 5.95 -8.47 7.33
C LEU A 50 4.79 -7.54 7.65
N VAL A 51 3.99 -7.85 8.68
CA VAL A 51 2.89 -6.99 9.12
C VAL A 51 3.43 -5.65 9.61
N ARG A 52 4.49 -5.65 10.44
CA ARG A 52 5.08 -4.41 10.96
C ARG A 52 5.69 -3.56 9.85
N TRP A 53 6.33 -4.18 8.86
CA TRP A 53 6.83 -3.50 7.67
C TRP A 53 5.68 -2.92 6.84
N GLN A 54 4.64 -3.71 6.54
CA GLN A 54 3.50 -3.26 5.74
C GLN A 54 2.77 -2.09 6.42
N VAL A 55 2.51 -2.19 7.73
CA VAL A 55 1.87 -1.13 8.51
C VAL A 55 2.76 0.10 8.57
N GLY A 56 4.07 -0.05 8.82
CA GLY A 56 5.00 1.08 8.83
C GLY A 56 5.07 1.79 7.48
N ARG A 57 5.11 1.04 6.38
CA ARG A 57 5.10 1.59 5.02
C ARG A 57 3.80 2.33 4.71
N HIS A 58 2.65 1.79 5.11
CA HIS A 58 1.36 2.45 4.94
C HIS A 58 1.24 3.71 5.80
N GLN A 59 1.68 3.71 7.05
CA GLN A 59 1.68 4.92 7.89
C GLN A 59 2.61 6.00 7.34
N GLN A 60 3.78 5.63 6.82
CA GLN A 60 4.69 6.58 6.17
C GLN A 60 4.07 7.17 4.89
N ALA A 61 3.36 6.35 4.10
CA ALA A 61 2.66 6.84 2.92
C ALA A 61 1.53 7.81 3.31
N LEU A 62 0.71 7.47 4.31
CA LEU A 62 -0.39 8.30 4.78
C LEU A 62 0.09 9.62 5.38
N SER A 63 1.12 9.59 6.23
CA SER A 63 1.68 10.82 6.83
C SER A 63 2.28 11.76 5.79
N ARG A 64 2.90 11.23 4.71
CA ARG A 64 3.36 12.05 3.58
C ARG A 64 2.19 12.69 2.82
N MET A 65 1.07 11.96 2.67
CA MET A 65 -0.14 12.51 2.05
C MET A 65 -0.79 13.59 2.91
N GLU A 66 -0.87 13.40 4.22
CA GLU A 66 -1.45 14.40 5.13
C GLU A 66 -0.65 15.70 5.09
N LYS A 67 0.69 15.60 5.09
CA LYS A 67 1.57 16.76 4.92
C LYS A 67 1.36 17.45 3.58
N ALA A 68 1.29 16.69 2.49
CA ALA A 68 1.03 17.23 1.16
C ALA A 68 -0.33 17.92 1.07
N ARG A 69 -1.37 17.32 1.64
CA ARG A 69 -2.70 17.89 1.67
C ARG A 69 -2.76 19.16 2.50
N ALA A 70 -2.11 19.18 3.66
CA ALA A 70 -2.00 20.37 4.49
C ALA A 70 -1.26 21.50 3.76
N GLN A 71 -0.21 21.18 2.99
CA GLN A 71 0.53 22.15 2.21
C GLN A 71 -0.29 22.77 1.08
N ILE A 72 -1.09 21.97 0.36
CA ILE A 72 -2.00 22.46 -0.67
C ILE A 72 -3.14 23.29 -0.07
N LEU A 73 -3.65 22.90 1.11
CA LEU A 73 -4.67 23.67 1.81
C LEU A 73 -4.14 25.03 2.31
N ALA A 74 -2.86 25.10 2.67
CA ALA A 74 -2.23 26.33 3.13
C ALA A 74 -1.99 27.32 1.98
N ASP A 75 -1.63 26.84 0.78
CA ASP A 75 -1.36 27.68 -0.39
C ASP A 75 -1.83 26.98 -1.68
N PRO A 76 -3.12 27.08 -2.03
CA PRO A 76 -3.72 26.32 -3.13
C PRO A 76 -3.37 26.86 -4.51
N GLU A 77 -2.93 28.11 -4.60
CA GLU A 77 -2.62 28.80 -5.87
C GLU A 77 -1.16 28.64 -6.29
N ASN A 78 -0.31 28.18 -5.38
CA ASN A 78 1.11 28.01 -5.64
C ASN A 78 1.41 26.63 -6.25
N PRO A 79 1.96 26.52 -7.47
CA PRO A 79 2.29 25.25 -8.09
C PRO A 79 3.26 24.39 -7.26
N ARG A 80 4.10 25.01 -6.43
CA ARG A 80 5.08 24.30 -5.58
C ARG A 80 4.42 23.55 -4.42
N SER A 81 3.23 23.96 -3.97
CA SER A 81 2.53 23.30 -2.87
C SER A 81 2.04 21.89 -3.25
N TYR A 82 1.93 21.61 -4.55
CA TYR A 82 1.54 20.31 -5.10
C TYR A 82 2.69 19.28 -5.15
N PHE A 83 3.92 19.72 -4.84
CA PHE A 83 5.10 18.87 -4.78
C PHE A 83 5.59 18.69 -3.35
N VAL A 84 5.75 17.43 -2.93
CA VAL A 84 6.31 17.09 -1.61
C VAL A 84 7.54 16.23 -1.79
N GLY A 85 8.69 16.74 -1.34
CA GLY A 85 9.97 16.02 -1.47
C GLY A 85 10.40 15.76 -2.92
N GLY A 86 9.98 16.61 -3.85
CA GLY A 86 10.26 16.47 -5.29
C GLY A 86 9.28 15.56 -6.05
N GLU A 87 8.26 15.00 -5.37
CA GLU A 87 7.24 14.17 -6.01
C GLU A 87 5.87 14.87 -6.01
N HIS A 88 5.19 14.85 -7.16
CA HIS A 88 3.86 15.45 -7.32
C HIS A 88 2.79 14.61 -6.59
N LEU A 89 1.90 15.26 -5.84
CA LEU A 89 0.87 14.56 -5.07
C LEU A 89 -0.04 13.69 -5.95
N GLY A 90 -0.34 14.12 -7.18
CA GLY A 90 -1.08 13.32 -8.16
C GLY A 90 -0.39 12.00 -8.50
N ALA A 91 0.95 11.97 -8.62
CA ALA A 91 1.69 10.73 -8.88
C ALA A 91 1.65 9.79 -7.66
N LEU A 92 1.73 10.35 -6.46
CA LEU A 92 1.64 9.60 -5.21
C LEU A 92 0.24 9.00 -5.03
N LEU A 93 -0.82 9.73 -5.38
CA LEU A 93 -2.20 9.25 -5.40
C LEU A 93 -2.42 8.14 -6.43
N LEU A 94 -1.83 8.25 -7.62
CA LEU A 94 -1.88 7.20 -8.64
C LEU A 94 -1.24 5.89 -8.17
N ARG A 95 -0.15 5.95 -7.40
CA ARG A 95 0.50 4.75 -6.82
C ARG A 95 -0.36 4.05 -5.77
N LEU A 96 -1.23 4.80 -5.08
CA LEU A 96 -2.16 4.30 -4.07
C LEU A 96 -3.53 3.94 -4.65
N ASP A 97 -3.63 3.90 -5.98
CA ASP A 97 -4.86 3.63 -6.73
C ASP A 97 -6.02 4.62 -6.47
N ARG A 98 -5.73 5.78 -5.86
CA ARG A 98 -6.70 6.86 -5.59
C ARG A 98 -6.83 7.79 -6.79
N ARG A 99 -7.30 7.23 -7.91
CA ARG A 99 -7.28 7.89 -9.23
C ARG A 99 -8.23 9.07 -9.37
N ARG A 100 -9.41 9.00 -8.74
CA ARG A 100 -10.40 10.10 -8.78
C ARG A 100 -9.79 11.37 -8.17
N GLU A 101 -9.21 11.23 -6.98
CA GLU A 101 -8.51 12.32 -6.30
C GLU A 101 -7.26 12.76 -7.07
N ALA A 102 -6.51 11.82 -7.65
CA ALA A 102 -5.37 12.17 -8.50
C ALA A 102 -5.80 13.03 -9.69
N ALA A 103 -6.91 12.70 -10.35
CA ALA A 103 -7.44 13.44 -11.48
C ALA A 103 -7.86 14.87 -11.07
N GLU A 104 -8.57 15.02 -9.95
CA GLU A 104 -8.99 16.34 -9.44
C GLU A 104 -7.79 17.23 -9.11
N ILE A 105 -6.75 16.67 -8.50
CA ILE A 105 -5.54 17.43 -8.14
C ILE A 105 -4.72 17.79 -9.39
N ILE A 106 -4.57 16.88 -10.35
CA ILE A 106 -3.87 17.13 -11.61
C ILE A 106 -4.61 18.20 -12.44
N ASP A 107 -5.93 18.13 -12.50
CA ASP A 107 -6.75 19.10 -13.21
C ASP A 107 -6.68 20.49 -12.55
N ARG A 108 -6.74 20.56 -11.21
CA ARG A 108 -6.52 21.82 -10.49
C ARG A 108 -5.12 22.39 -10.74
N TYR A 109 -4.09 21.55 -10.70
CA TYR A 109 -2.71 21.95 -10.98
C TYR A 109 -2.54 22.48 -12.42
N ALA A 110 -3.18 21.84 -13.41
CA ALA A 110 -3.14 22.29 -14.80
C ALA A 110 -3.77 23.69 -14.99
N ARG A 111 -4.78 24.05 -14.19
CA ARG A 111 -5.44 25.36 -14.25
C ARG A 111 -4.63 26.51 -13.63
N LEU A 112 -3.60 26.21 -12.83
CA LEU A 112 -2.82 27.24 -12.13
C LEU A 112 -1.85 28.03 -13.03
N GLY A 113 -1.66 27.63 -14.29
CA GLY A 113 -0.89 28.40 -15.30
C GLY A 113 0.62 28.56 -15.04
N GLY A 114 1.11 28.21 -13.84
CA GLY A 114 2.53 28.24 -13.46
C GLY A 114 3.24 26.88 -13.52
N ALA A 115 2.57 25.86 -14.05
CA ALA A 115 3.08 24.50 -14.21
C ALA A 115 3.77 24.34 -15.56
N ARG A 116 4.88 23.58 -15.62
CA ARG A 116 5.52 23.26 -16.90
C ARG A 116 4.60 22.35 -17.72
N GLU A 117 4.29 22.73 -18.95
CA GLU A 117 3.46 21.96 -19.89
C GLU A 117 3.88 20.47 -19.95
N SER A 118 5.20 20.22 -19.98
CA SER A 118 5.78 18.87 -20.01
C SER A 118 5.43 18.03 -18.77
N GLU A 119 5.31 18.65 -17.60
CA GLU A 119 4.97 17.96 -16.35
C GLU A 119 3.48 17.63 -16.30
N ILE A 120 2.62 18.54 -16.76
CA ILE A 120 1.18 18.31 -16.89
C ILE A 120 0.93 17.13 -17.84
N VAL A 121 1.59 17.11 -19.00
CA VAL A 121 1.45 16.03 -19.99
C VAL A 121 1.90 14.68 -19.39
N ALA A 122 3.03 14.65 -18.68
CA ALA A 122 3.51 13.43 -18.03
C ALA A 122 2.52 12.90 -16.97
N LEU A 123 1.90 13.79 -16.19
CA LEU A 123 0.90 13.44 -15.18
C LEU A 123 -0.41 12.93 -15.80
N GLN A 124 -0.88 13.59 -16.86
CA GLN A 124 -2.05 13.16 -17.61
C GLN A 124 -1.81 11.81 -18.30
N GLU A 125 -0.61 11.58 -18.84
CA GLU A 125 -0.25 10.31 -19.44
C GLU A 125 -0.22 9.19 -18.39
N ALA A 126 0.35 9.45 -17.21
CA ALA A 126 0.32 8.51 -16.08
C ALA A 126 -1.11 8.15 -15.66
N LEU A 127 -2.00 9.14 -15.56
CA LEU A 127 -3.42 8.94 -15.27
C LEU A 127 -4.12 8.10 -16.35
N SER A 128 -3.86 8.38 -17.63
CA SER A 128 -4.44 7.65 -18.75
C SER A 128 -4.01 6.17 -18.77
N ARG A 129 -2.73 5.90 -18.50
CA ARG A 129 -2.18 4.55 -18.40
C ARG A 129 -2.80 3.80 -17.22
N ALA A 130 -2.97 4.45 -16.08
CA ALA A 130 -3.67 3.86 -14.94
C ALA A 130 -5.12 3.49 -15.32
N ASN A 131 -5.90 4.44 -15.86
CA ASN A 131 -7.29 4.22 -16.26
C ASN A 131 -7.46 3.05 -17.26
N ARG A 132 -6.57 2.92 -18.25
CA ARG A 132 -6.57 1.79 -19.20
C ARG A 132 -6.40 0.44 -18.50
N ARG A 133 -5.55 0.35 -17.47
CA ARG A 133 -5.37 -0.91 -16.70
C ARG A 133 -6.63 -1.33 -15.96
N GLN A 134 -7.35 -0.38 -15.36
CA GLN A 134 -8.60 -0.70 -14.64
C GLN A 134 -9.72 -1.10 -15.58
N ARG A 135 -9.87 -0.42 -16.73
CA ARG A 135 -10.87 -0.84 -17.73
C ARG A 135 -10.62 -2.27 -18.22
N ARG A 136 -9.35 -2.66 -18.36
CA ARG A 136 -8.96 -4.05 -18.70
C ARG A 136 -9.21 -5.05 -17.57
N ALA A 137 -9.05 -4.63 -16.32
CA ALA A 137 -9.37 -5.47 -15.15
C ALA A 137 -10.88 -5.68 -15.01
N GLN A 138 -11.67 -4.60 -15.12
CA GLN A 138 -13.13 -4.63 -15.03
C GLN A 138 -13.78 -5.37 -16.21
N GLY A 139 -13.25 -5.23 -17.42
CA GLY A 139 -13.73 -5.97 -18.60
C GLY A 139 -13.35 -7.45 -18.63
N ARG A 140 -12.60 -7.94 -17.62
CA ARG A 140 -12.24 -9.36 -17.46
C ARG A 140 -13.12 -10.09 -16.44
N GLU A 141 -13.93 -9.34 -15.68
CA GLU A 141 -14.85 -9.85 -14.64
C GLU A 141 -16.31 -9.85 -15.11
N ALA A 142 -16.58 -9.45 -16.36
CA ALA A 142 -17.88 -9.50 -17.02
C ALA A 142 -17.87 -10.56 -18.13
#